data_AF-A0A6N9P3P5-F1
#
_entry.id   AF-A0A6N9P3P5-F1
#
_cell.length_a   1.000
_cell.length_b   1.000
_cell.length_c   1.000
_cell.angle_alpha   90.00
_cell.angle_beta   90.00
_cell.angle_gamma   90.00
#
_symmetry.space_group_name_H-M   'P 1'
#
loop_
_entity.id
_entity.type
_entity.pdbx_description
1 polymer ?
#
loop_
_entity_poly.entity_id
_entity_poly.type
_entity_poly.pdbx_seq_one_letter_code
_entity_poly.pdbx_strand_id
1 'polypeptide(L)'
;MVSDAPEKDYYDKPYIFHGEDKKVIATLQVNTHDMLKRVYNPNFKCATLTCVNGGYQEKKVWDRGRIRKLSPVEYERLQTLPDGFTEGYSDNVRRTLCGNGWTKEVIKHIFKGL
;
A
#
# COMPACT_ATOMS: atom_id res chain seq x y z
N MET A 1 9.77 1.92 -4.53
CA MET A 1 9.00 0.67 -4.64
C MET A 1 9.96 -0.51 -4.60
N VAL A 2 9.49 -1.72 -4.32
CA VAL A 2 10.31 -2.93 -4.58
C VAL A 2 10.59 -3.04 -6.08
N SER A 3 11.77 -3.53 -6.47
CA SER A 3 12.17 -3.63 -7.88
C SER A 3 11.39 -4.70 -8.62
N ASP A 4 11.14 -5.83 -7.94
CA ASP A 4 10.57 -7.04 -8.51
C ASP A 4 9.51 -7.58 -7.55
N ALA A 5 8.26 -7.19 -7.77
CA ALA A 5 7.12 -7.74 -7.04
C ALA A 5 6.76 -9.13 -7.59
N PRO A 6 6.38 -10.09 -6.73
CA PRO A 6 6.01 -11.43 -7.17
C PRO A 6 4.70 -11.41 -7.95
N GLU A 7 4.54 -12.31 -8.93
CA GLU A 7 3.38 -12.34 -9.83
C GLU A 7 2.04 -12.47 -9.07
N LYS A 8 2.04 -13.17 -7.93
CA LYS A 8 0.88 -13.33 -7.03
C LYS A 8 0.27 -12.00 -6.53
N ASP A 9 1.04 -10.91 -6.56
CA ASP A 9 0.61 -9.61 -6.05
C ASP A 9 -0.13 -8.77 -7.10
N TYR A 10 -0.04 -9.15 -8.38
CA TYR A 10 -0.71 -8.47 -9.47
C TYR A 10 -2.18 -8.87 -9.57
N TYR A 11 -3.03 -7.89 -9.91
CA TYR A 11 -4.44 -8.12 -10.14
C TYR A 11 -4.70 -8.37 -11.63
N ASP A 12 -5.39 -9.48 -11.91
CA ASP A 12 -5.98 -9.77 -13.22
C ASP A 12 -7.47 -9.37 -13.22
N LYS A 13 -7.71 -8.05 -13.29
CA LYS A 13 -9.05 -7.45 -13.33
C LYS A 13 -9.07 -6.23 -14.24
N PRO A 14 -10.21 -5.94 -14.90
CA PRO A 14 -10.36 -4.71 -15.68
C PRO A 14 -10.23 -3.47 -14.79
N TYR A 15 -9.80 -2.36 -15.38
CA TYR A 15 -9.63 -1.08 -14.71
C TYR A 15 -9.93 0.08 -15.64
N ILE A 16 -10.24 1.23 -15.05
CA ILE A 16 -10.35 2.52 -15.74
C ILE A 16 -9.10 3.33 -15.39
N PHE A 17 -8.37 3.78 -16.41
CA PHE A 17 -7.19 4.63 -16.26
C PHE A 17 -7.60 6.10 -16.28
N HIS A 18 -7.05 6.91 -15.38
CA HIS A 18 -7.43 8.31 -15.17
C HIS A 18 -6.36 9.32 -15.62
N GLY A 19 -5.15 8.87 -15.95
CA GLY A 19 -4.01 9.74 -16.32
C GLY A 19 -2.87 9.72 -15.31
N GLU A 20 -1.65 9.96 -15.78
CA GLU A 20 -0.42 9.92 -14.97
C GLU A 20 -0.25 11.14 -14.04
N ASP A 21 -1.03 12.19 -14.26
CA ASP A 21 -1.06 13.40 -13.44
C ASP A 21 -1.95 13.27 -12.19
N LYS A 22 -2.69 12.16 -12.05
CA LYS A 22 -3.61 11.93 -10.95
C LYS A 22 -2.97 11.10 -9.83
N LYS A 23 -3.28 11.46 -8.57
CA LYS A 23 -2.94 10.66 -7.38
C LYS A 23 -3.56 9.26 -7.42
N VAL A 24 -4.82 9.18 -7.84
CA VAL A 24 -5.50 7.92 -8.14
C VAL A 24 -5.42 7.74 -9.64
N ILE A 25 -4.42 7.00 -10.10
CA ILE A 25 -4.10 6.82 -11.52
C ILE A 25 -5.05 5.85 -12.21
N ALA A 26 -5.65 4.92 -11.47
CA ALA A 26 -6.64 4.00 -12.01
C ALA A 26 -7.68 3.58 -10.94
N THR A 27 -8.83 3.11 -11.41
CA THR A 27 -9.86 2.46 -10.59
C THR A 27 -10.08 1.03 -11.06
N LEU A 28 -9.83 0.06 -10.18
CA LEU A 28 -10.10 -1.36 -10.41
C LEU A 28 -11.61 -1.62 -10.48
N GLN A 29 -12.06 -2.34 -11.51
CA GLN A 29 -13.47 -2.68 -11.70
C GLN A 29 -13.82 -3.95 -10.94
N VAL A 30 -14.05 -3.81 -9.63
CA VAL A 30 -14.48 -4.88 -8.72
C VAL A 30 -15.70 -4.44 -7.90
N ASN A 31 -16.52 -5.40 -7.47
CA ASN A 31 -17.72 -5.13 -6.67
C ASN A 31 -17.38 -4.93 -5.18
N THR A 32 -16.81 -3.78 -4.85
CA THR A 32 -16.42 -3.38 -3.48
C THR A 32 -16.75 -1.91 -3.22
N HIS A 33 -16.46 -1.40 -2.02
CA HIS A 33 -16.50 0.05 -1.77
C HIS A 33 -15.47 0.79 -2.61
N ASP A 34 -15.77 2.05 -2.96
CA ASP A 34 -14.94 2.87 -3.85
C ASP A 34 -13.52 3.05 -3.36
N MET A 35 -13.31 3.16 -2.04
CA MET A 35 -11.99 3.26 -1.45
C MET A 35 -11.09 2.08 -1.83
N LEU A 36 -11.66 0.87 -1.92
CA LEU A 36 -10.91 -0.37 -2.16
C LEU A 36 -10.56 -0.55 -3.64
N LYS A 37 -11.24 0.17 -4.53
CA LYS A 37 -10.99 0.14 -5.99
C LYS A 37 -9.83 1.04 -6.41
N ARG A 38 -9.42 1.98 -5.56
CA ARG A 38 -8.42 3.00 -5.91
C ARG A 38 -7.03 2.39 -6.11
N VAL A 39 -6.39 2.74 -7.21
CA VAL A 39 -4.98 2.45 -7.49
C VAL A 39 -4.19 3.75 -7.40
N TYR A 40 -3.17 3.75 -6.56
CA TYR A 40 -2.36 4.94 -6.31
C TYR A 40 -1.20 5.05 -7.30
N ASN A 41 -0.92 6.28 -7.69
CA ASN A 41 0.23 6.63 -8.50
C ASN A 41 1.50 6.63 -7.64
N PRO A 42 2.56 5.91 -8.03
CA PRO A 42 3.81 5.85 -7.26
C PRO A 42 4.53 7.20 -7.12
N ASN A 43 4.24 8.17 -8.01
CA ASN A 43 4.82 9.50 -7.97
C ASN A 43 4.18 10.43 -6.92
N PHE A 44 3.06 10.01 -6.31
CA PHE A 44 2.34 10.78 -5.30
C PHE A 44 2.40 10.10 -3.92
N LYS A 45 2.04 10.86 -2.87
CA LYS A 45 1.92 10.31 -1.52
C LYS A 45 0.84 9.23 -1.47
N CYS A 46 1.15 8.09 -0.85
CA CYS A 46 0.17 7.04 -0.58
C CYS A 46 -0.96 7.57 0.33
N ALA A 47 -2.14 6.94 0.28
CA ALA A 47 -3.18 7.15 1.29
C ALA A 47 -2.80 6.47 2.62
N THR A 48 -3.48 6.89 3.69
CA THR A 48 -3.34 6.30 5.03
C THR A 48 -3.50 4.78 4.99
N LEU A 49 -2.53 4.08 5.56
CA LEU A 49 -2.58 2.63 5.74
C LEU A 49 -3.68 2.30 6.75
N THR A 50 -4.40 1.21 6.49
CA THR A 50 -5.49 0.73 7.33
C THR A 50 -5.23 -0.73 7.65
N CYS A 51 -5.90 -1.24 8.69
CA CYS A 51 -6.02 -2.67 8.91
C CYS A 51 -6.51 -3.39 7.63
N VAL A 52 -5.97 -4.58 7.37
CA VAL A 52 -6.25 -5.40 6.19
C VAL A 52 -6.70 -6.80 6.63
N ASN A 53 -7.97 -7.10 6.39
CA ASN A 53 -8.60 -8.39 6.67
C ASN A 53 -9.02 -9.14 5.39
N GLY A 54 -8.51 -8.71 4.21
CA GLY A 54 -8.84 -9.28 2.90
C GLY A 54 -9.77 -8.38 2.09
N GLY A 55 -10.48 -8.96 1.10
CA GLY A 55 -11.52 -8.25 0.35
C GLY A 55 -11.05 -7.00 -0.40
N TYR A 56 -9.83 -7.02 -0.97
CA TYR A 56 -9.21 -5.89 -1.66
C TYR A 56 -8.90 -4.68 -0.76
N GLN A 57 -8.77 -4.87 0.55
CA GLN A 57 -8.37 -3.80 1.48
C GLN A 57 -6.92 -3.37 1.32
N GLU A 58 -6.07 -4.21 0.71
CA GLU A 58 -4.70 -3.85 0.40
C GLU A 58 -4.66 -2.62 -0.51
N LYS A 59 -3.77 -1.68 -0.17
CA LYS A 59 -3.49 -0.53 -1.04
C LYS A 59 -2.87 -1.04 -2.33
N LYS A 60 -3.33 -0.47 -3.44
CA LYS A 60 -2.94 -0.86 -4.79
C LYS A 60 -2.09 0.22 -5.40
N VAL A 61 -1.09 -0.18 -6.17
CA VAL A 61 -0.18 0.74 -6.84
C VAL A 61 -0.10 0.38 -8.31
N TRP A 62 0.12 1.41 -9.13
CA TRP A 62 0.43 1.24 -10.54
C TRP A 62 1.91 0.88 -10.69
N ASP A 63 2.17 -0.20 -11.42
CA ASP A 63 3.51 -0.72 -11.65
C ASP A 63 3.65 -1.17 -13.12
N ARG A 64 4.41 -0.38 -13.90
CA ARG A 64 4.75 -0.65 -15.31
C ARG A 64 3.56 -1.11 -16.17
N GLY A 65 2.43 -0.40 -16.10
CA GLY A 65 1.23 -0.71 -16.89
C GLY A 65 0.29 -1.75 -16.27
N ARG A 66 0.64 -2.26 -15.08
CA ARG A 66 -0.14 -3.26 -14.35
C ARG A 66 -0.52 -2.73 -12.97
N ILE A 67 -1.49 -3.38 -12.34
CA ILE A 67 -1.96 -3.04 -11.00
C ILE A 67 -1.56 -4.16 -10.06
N ARG A 68 -0.94 -3.81 -8.94
CA ARG A 68 -0.61 -4.77 -7.88
C ARG A 68 -0.94 -4.23 -6.50
N LYS A 69 -1.01 -5.13 -5.52
CA LYS A 69 -1.02 -4.73 -4.12
C LYS A 69 0.38 -4.29 -3.67
N LEU A 70 0.44 -3.38 -2.70
CA LEU A 70 1.68 -3.05 -2.02
C LEU A 70 2.16 -4.26 -1.19
N SER A 71 3.46 -4.52 -1.24
CA SER A 71 4.08 -5.60 -0.47
C SER A 71 4.14 -5.24 1.03
N PRO A 72 4.29 -6.22 1.94
CA PRO A 72 4.51 -5.93 3.36
C PRO A 72 5.71 -5.01 3.61
N VAL A 73 6.80 -5.18 2.86
CA VAL A 73 7.99 -4.32 2.95
C VAL A 73 7.67 -2.89 2.52
N GLU A 74 6.83 -2.69 1.51
CA GLU A 74 6.39 -1.34 1.14
C GLU A 74 5.51 -0.70 2.21
N TYR A 75 4.68 -1.48 2.92
CA TYR A 75 3.92 -0.99 4.09
C TYR A 75 4.87 -0.56 5.23
N GLU A 76 5.92 -1.34 5.52
CA GLU A 76 6.95 -1.00 6.52
C GLU A 76 7.66 0.31 6.16
N ARG A 77 8.13 0.43 4.91
CA ARG A 77 8.80 1.64 4.40
C ARG A 77 7.90 2.86 4.46
N LEU A 78 6.60 2.72 4.15
CA LEU A 78 5.61 3.80 4.27
C LEU A 78 5.45 4.29 5.72
N GLN A 79 5.65 3.40 6.71
CA GLN A 79 5.71 3.77 8.12
C GLN A 79 7.12 4.15 8.60
N THR A 80 8.08 4.30 7.68
CA THR A 80 9.50 4.60 7.94
C THR A 80 10.21 3.53 8.80
N LEU A 81 9.69 2.30 8.79
CA LEU A 81 10.29 1.15 9.46
C LEU A 81 11.38 0.54 8.58
N PRO A 82 12.39 -0.15 9.18
CA PRO A 82 13.34 -0.96 8.43
C PRO A 82 12.65 -2.07 7.63
N ASP A 83 13.29 -2.50 6.54
CA ASP A 83 12.82 -3.65 5.76
C ASP A 83 12.83 -4.92 6.62
N GLY A 84 11.74 -5.68 6.60
CA GLY A 84 11.60 -6.91 7.38
C GLY A 84 11.22 -6.69 8.84
N PHE A 85 10.88 -5.46 9.26
CA PHE A 85 10.53 -5.17 10.66
C PHE A 85 9.37 -6.03 11.20
N THR A 86 8.43 -6.44 10.35
CA THR A 86 7.30 -7.30 10.71
C THR A 86 7.44 -8.74 10.20
N GLU A 87 8.66 -9.15 9.84
CA GLU A 87 8.94 -10.52 9.40
C GLU A 87 8.55 -11.57 10.47
N GLY A 88 8.18 -12.77 10.03
CA GLY A 88 7.65 -13.84 10.89
C GLY A 88 6.13 -13.90 10.96
N TYR A 89 5.43 -12.85 10.53
CA TYR A 89 3.97 -12.84 10.36
C TYR A 89 3.54 -13.05 8.90
N SER A 90 2.29 -13.47 8.68
CA SER A 90 1.72 -13.55 7.33
C SER A 90 1.54 -12.16 6.69
N ASP A 91 1.56 -12.08 5.37
CA ASP A 91 1.52 -10.80 4.63
C ASP A 91 0.36 -9.88 5.07
N ASN A 92 -0.82 -10.43 5.35
CA ASN A 92 -1.97 -9.64 5.81
C ASN A 92 -1.79 -9.12 7.23
N VAL A 93 -1.24 -9.94 8.13
CA VAL A 93 -0.95 -9.52 9.51
C VAL A 93 0.11 -8.42 9.50
N ARG A 94 1.15 -8.55 8.68
CA ARG A 94 2.19 -7.52 8.50
C ARG A 94 1.61 -6.18 8.06
N ARG A 95 0.73 -6.19 7.04
CA ARG A 95 0.02 -4.99 6.57
C ARG A 95 -0.86 -4.38 7.68
N THR A 96 -1.54 -5.22 8.46
CA THR A 96 -2.38 -4.80 9.58
C THR A 96 -1.57 -4.18 10.72
N LEU A 97 -0.43 -4.76 11.09
CA LEU A 97 0.48 -4.18 12.09
C LEU A 97 0.94 -2.78 11.66
N CYS A 98 1.33 -2.61 10.39
CA CYS A 98 1.69 -1.31 9.84
C CYS A 98 0.51 -0.34 9.74
N GLY A 99 -0.71 -0.85 9.52
CA GLY A 99 -1.94 -0.05 9.45
C GLY A 99 -2.41 0.47 10.81
N ASN A 100 -2.23 -0.32 11.87
CA ASN A 100 -2.57 0.06 13.25
C ASN A 100 -1.44 0.80 13.97
N GLY A 101 -0.22 0.73 13.44
CA GLY A 101 0.97 1.35 14.02
C GLY A 101 1.11 2.85 13.72
N TRP A 102 2.21 3.41 14.22
CA TRP A 102 2.59 4.81 14.01
C TRP A 102 3.77 4.92 13.05
N THR A 103 3.86 6.05 12.34
CA THR A 103 5.04 6.36 11.52
C THR A 103 6.23 6.66 12.43
N LYS A 104 7.28 5.83 12.36
CA LYS A 104 8.45 5.86 13.26
C LYS A 104 9.10 7.24 13.37
N GLU A 105 9.34 7.93 12.25
CA GLU A 105 9.99 9.26 12.28
C GLU A 105 9.10 10.36 12.90
N VAL A 106 7.77 10.23 12.85
CA VAL A 106 6.85 11.17 13.49
C VAL A 106 6.93 11.04 15.01
N ILE A 107 6.90 9.81 15.54
CA ILE A 107 7.06 9.55 16.97
C ILE A 107 8.43 10.03 17.47
N LYS A 108 9.50 9.74 16.71
CA LYS A 108 10.85 10.23 17.03
C LYS A 108 10.90 11.76 17.09
N HIS A 109 10.18 12.47 16.21
CA HIS A 109 10.11 13.92 16.27
C HIS A 109 9.39 14.42 17.52
N ILE A 110 8.25 13.83 17.88
CA ILE A 110 7.49 14.16 19.11
C ILE A 110 8.39 14.02 20.35
N PHE A 111 9.13 12.91 20.46
CA PHE A 111 10.01 12.65 21.60
C PHE A 111 11.24 13.55 21.70
N LYS A 112 11.59 14.34 20.68
CA LYS A 112 12.64 15.37 20.82
C LYS A 112 12.17 16.59 21.61
N GLY A 113 10.85 16.75 21.77
CA GLY A 113 10.24 17.85 22.51
C GLY A 113 9.86 17.50 23.95
N LEU A 114 10.20 16.28 24.40
CA LEU A 114 10.07 15.83 25.79
C LEU A 114 11.44 15.86 26.46
#